data_AF-A0A957PI20-F1
#
_entry.id   AF-A0A957PI20-F1
#
_cell.length_a   1.000
_cell.length_b   1.000
_cell.length_c   1.000
_cell.angle_alpha   90.00
_cell.angle_beta   90.00
_cell.angle_gamma   90.00
#
_symmetry.space_group_name_H-M   'P 1'
#
loop_
_entity.id
_entity.type
_entity.pdbx_description
1 polymer ?
#
loop_
_entity_poly.entity_id
_entity_poly.type
_entity_poly.pdbx_seq_one_letter_code
_entity_poly.pdbx_strand_id
1 'polypeptide(L)'
;PLLAGCVMQPATLPKLEELPMEQAARVEADAAAQGLTPEQKLILDGLRNNGPAPELTNEVWLNTEAFGGGPLQLADLRGKVTIVEFWTYG
;
A
#
# COMPACT_ATOMS: atom_id res chain seq x y z
N PRO A 1 -18.51 -45.23 -20.48
CA PRO A 1 -18.70 -44.85 -19.07
C PRO A 1 -17.37 -44.81 -18.32
N LEU A 2 -16.93 -43.62 -17.89
CA LEU A 2 -16.03 -43.37 -16.75
C LEU A 2 -15.77 -41.85 -16.74
N LEU A 3 -16.54 -41.13 -15.92
CA LEU A 3 -16.28 -39.73 -15.60
C LEU A 3 -15.08 -39.70 -14.64
N ALA A 4 -13.94 -39.21 -15.11
CA ALA A 4 -12.82 -38.90 -14.26
C ALA A 4 -13.20 -37.68 -13.41
N GLY A 5 -13.36 -37.89 -12.10
CA GLY A 5 -13.66 -36.84 -11.14
C GLY A 5 -12.54 -35.79 -11.14
N CYS A 6 -12.90 -34.54 -11.41
CA CYS A 6 -12.06 -33.39 -11.14
C CYS A 6 -11.95 -33.23 -9.62
N VAL A 7 -10.83 -33.66 -9.05
CA VAL A 7 -10.48 -33.35 -7.66
C VAL A 7 -9.85 -31.96 -7.66
N MET A 8 -10.53 -30.98 -7.09
CA MET A 8 -9.94 -29.67 -6.79
C MET A 8 -8.87 -29.88 -5.73
N GLN A 9 -7.59 -29.72 -6.09
CA GLN A 9 -6.53 -29.58 -5.10
C GLN A 9 -6.78 -28.33 -4.25
N PRO A 10 -6.65 -28.38 -2.92
CA PRO A 10 -6.65 -27.17 -2.12
C PRO A 10 -5.46 -26.33 -2.55
N ALA A 11 -5.72 -25.09 -2.98
CA ALA A 11 -4.66 -24.12 -3.21
C ALA A 11 -3.98 -23.87 -1.86
N THR A 12 -2.75 -24.36 -1.69
CA THR A 12 -1.87 -23.93 -0.61
C THR A 12 -1.62 -22.44 -0.83
N LEU A 13 -2.25 -21.59 -0.02
CA LEU A 13 -1.87 -20.19 0.07
C LEU A 13 -0.36 -20.16 0.37
N PRO A 14 0.47 -19.49 -0.45
CA PRO A 14 1.85 -19.27 -0.07
C PRO A 14 1.81 -18.54 1.28
N LYS A 15 2.48 -19.13 2.27
CA LYS A 15 2.68 -18.47 3.55
C LYS A 15 3.32 -17.13 3.23
N LEU A 16 2.65 -16.03 3.57
CA LEU A 16 3.25 -14.70 3.50
C LEU A 16 4.42 -14.72 4.48
N GLU A 17 5.59 -15.07 3.97
CA GLU A 17 6.83 -15.04 4.72
C GLU A 17 7.11 -13.56 4.94
N GLU A 18 6.95 -13.13 6.20
CA GLU A 18 7.19 -11.75 6.61
C GLU A 18 8.61 -11.38 6.18
N LEU A 19 8.71 -10.53 5.16
CA LEU A 19 10.01 -10.09 4.68
C LEU A 19 10.73 -9.41 5.86
N PRO A 20 11.97 -9.84 6.19
CA PRO A 20 12.79 -9.16 7.18
C PRO A 20 12.77 -7.66 6.93
N MET A 21 12.70 -6.85 7.99
CA MET A 21 12.65 -5.38 7.89
C MET A 21 13.78 -4.80 7.01
N GLU A 22 14.93 -5.49 6.95
CA GLU A 22 16.05 -5.13 6.08
C GLU A 22 15.77 -5.34 4.58
N GLN A 23 14.98 -6.35 4.20
CA GLN A 23 14.53 -6.55 2.82
C GLN A 23 13.45 -5.56 2.42
N ALA A 24 12.54 -5.20 3.33
CA ALA A 24 11.57 -4.13 3.08
C ALA A 24 12.28 -2.79 2.78
N ALA A 25 13.29 -2.44 3.58
CA ALA A 25 14.11 -1.24 3.35
C ALA A 25 14.89 -1.28 2.03
N ARG A 26 15.35 -2.46 1.58
CA ARG A 26 16.03 -2.62 0.28
C ARG A 26 15.08 -2.46 -0.90
N VAL A 27 13.86 -2.99 -0.82
CA VAL A 27 12.82 -2.79 -1.85
C VAL A 27 12.46 -1.31 -1.96
N GLU A 28 12.33 -0.60 -0.83
CA GLU A 28 12.10 0.84 -0.81
C GLU A 28 13.26 1.63 -1.44
N ALA A 29 14.52 1.24 -1.16
CA ALA A 29 15.70 1.87 -1.72
C ALA A 29 15.85 1.63 -3.24
N ASP A 30 15.58 0.41 -3.72
CA ASP A 30 15.64 0.08 -5.15
C ASP A 30 14.50 0.72 -5.94
N ALA A 31 13.29 0.79 -5.37
CA ALA A 31 12.17 1.52 -5.96
C ALA A 31 12.41 3.03 -6.01
N ALA A 32 13.11 3.60 -5.02
CA ALA A 32 13.51 5.00 -5.05
C ALA A 32 14.60 5.29 -6.10
N ALA A 33 15.44 4.31 -6.44
CA ALA A 33 16.51 4.44 -7.42
C ALA A 33 16.05 4.25 -8.88
N GLN A 34 14.94 3.54 -9.09
CA GLN A 34 14.43 3.22 -10.43
C GLN A 34 13.18 4.04 -10.72
N GLY A 35 13.27 4.91 -11.74
CA GLY A 35 12.12 5.67 -12.22
C GLY A 35 10.97 4.77 -12.72
N LEU A 36 9.82 5.39 -13.02
CA LEU A 36 8.63 4.69 -13.52
C LEU A 36 8.94 3.83 -14.77
N THR A 37 8.45 2.60 -14.80
CA THR A 37 8.47 1.78 -16.03
C THR A 37 7.56 2.42 -17.10
N PRO A 38 7.74 2.07 -18.40
CA PRO A 38 6.88 2.57 -19.46
C PRO A 38 5.38 2.31 -19.21
N GLU A 39 5.04 1.13 -18.69
CA GLU A 39 3.67 0.73 -18.38
C GLU A 39 3.09 1.56 -17.22
N GLN A 40 3.88 1.80 -16.18
CA GLN A 40 3.46 2.63 -15.04
C GLN A 40 3.26 4.10 -15.46
N LYS A 41 4.09 4.60 -16.38
CA LYS A 41 3.92 5.95 -16.94
C LYS A 41 2.61 6.08 -17.72
N LEU A 42 2.25 5.08 -18.53
CA LEU A 42 0.96 5.08 -19.24
C LEU A 42 -0.24 5.09 -18.28
N ILE A 43 -0.15 4.39 -17.16
CA ILE A 43 -1.18 4.44 -16.12
C ILE A 43 -1.24 5.83 -15.50
N LEU A 44 -0.09 6.39 -15.09
CA LEU A 44 -0.02 7.73 -14.48
C LEU A 44 -0.57 8.82 -15.41
N ASP A 45 -0.26 8.78 -16.70
CA ASP A 45 -0.75 9.71 -17.71
C ASP A 45 -2.29 9.65 -17.87
N GLY A 46 -2.90 8.52 -17.51
CA GLY A 46 -4.35 8.34 -17.50
C GLY A 46 -5.04 8.80 -16.21
N LEU A 47 -4.31 9.08 -15.14
CA LEU A 47 -4.88 9.50 -13.86
C LEU A 47 -5.11 11.02 -13.82
N ARG A 48 -6.26 11.42 -13.28
CA ARG A 48 -6.57 12.83 -13.09
C ARG A 48 -5.80 13.41 -11.91
N ASN A 49 -5.06 14.50 -12.15
CA ASN A 49 -4.50 15.33 -11.08
C ASN A 49 -5.58 16.28 -10.53
N ASN A 50 -5.99 16.10 -9.28
CA ASN A 50 -6.98 16.95 -8.59
C ASN A 50 -6.35 18.01 -7.66
N GLY A 51 -5.05 18.28 -7.83
CA GLY A 51 -4.30 19.17 -6.95
C GLY A 51 -3.80 18.48 -5.68
N PRO A 52 -3.22 19.25 -4.75
CA PRO A 52 -2.73 18.71 -3.48
C PRO A 52 -3.91 18.24 -2.60
N ALA A 53 -3.71 17.11 -1.92
CA ALA A 53 -4.64 16.65 -0.89
C ALA A 53 -4.74 17.68 0.26
N PRO A 54 -5.95 18.03 0.72
CA PRO A 54 -6.14 18.85 1.92
C PRO A 54 -5.61 18.15 3.18
N GLU A 55 -5.16 18.93 4.16
CA GLU A 55 -4.56 18.40 5.40
C GLU A 55 -5.60 17.79 6.35
N LEU A 56 -5.16 16.81 7.15
CA LEU A 56 -5.96 16.13 8.17
C LEU A 56 -5.96 16.95 9.47
N THR A 57 -7.15 17.25 10.00
CA THR A 57 -7.33 18.16 11.16
C THR A 57 -8.01 17.50 12.35
N ASN A 58 -7.82 16.18 12.50
CA ASN A 58 -8.43 15.41 13.59
C ASN A 58 -7.77 15.71 14.94
N GLU A 59 -8.59 15.76 15.99
CA GLU A 59 -8.13 15.99 17.38
C GLU A 59 -7.53 14.73 18.01
N VAL A 60 -8.08 13.55 17.68
CA VAL A 60 -7.68 12.26 18.24
C VAL A 60 -7.13 11.36 17.14
N TRP A 61 -6.00 10.75 17.43
CA TRP A 61 -5.31 9.80 16.56
C TRP A 61 -5.10 8.47 17.28
N LEU A 62 -5.16 7.38 16.54
CA LEU A 62 -4.98 6.02 17.03
C LEU A 62 -3.91 5.32 16.20
N ASN A 63 -3.15 4.41 16.81
CA ASN A 63 -2.11 3.59 16.15
C ASN A 63 -0.99 4.41 15.48
N THR A 64 -0.65 5.56 16.04
CA THR A 64 0.36 6.50 15.49
C THR A 64 1.77 6.27 16.02
N GLU A 65 2.00 5.16 16.72
CA GLU A 65 3.18 5.05 17.59
C GLU A 65 4.44 4.82 16.76
N ALA A 66 4.28 4.16 15.60
CA ALA A 66 5.30 4.06 14.56
C ALA A 66 5.66 5.43 13.93
N PHE A 67 4.84 6.45 14.16
CA PHE A 67 5.00 7.82 13.66
C PHE A 67 5.22 8.83 14.80
N GLY A 68 5.69 8.36 15.96
CA GLY A 68 6.01 9.23 17.10
C GLY A 68 4.84 9.56 18.04
N GLY A 69 3.68 8.91 17.85
CA GLY A 69 2.52 9.02 18.74
C GLY A 69 1.77 10.36 18.67
N GLY A 70 2.08 11.19 17.67
CA GLY A 70 1.44 12.48 17.43
C GLY A 70 0.50 12.47 16.23
N PRO A 71 -0.10 13.63 15.89
CA PRO A 71 -0.90 13.79 14.69
C PRO A 71 -0.10 13.45 13.43
N LEU A 72 -0.73 12.72 12.50
CA LEU A 72 -0.12 12.43 11.20
C LEU A 72 -0.32 13.62 10.25
N GLN A 73 0.77 14.11 9.66
CA GLN A 73 0.72 15.16 8.65
C GLN A 73 0.93 14.57 7.26
N LEU A 74 0.14 14.98 6.26
CA LEU A 74 0.32 14.51 4.89
C LEU A 74 1.67 14.92 4.29
N ALA A 75 2.29 15.98 4.80
CA ALA A 75 3.64 16.40 4.44
C ALA A 75 4.69 15.32 4.74
N ASP A 76 4.51 14.56 5.83
CA ASP A 76 5.47 13.52 6.26
C ASP A 76 5.30 12.20 5.47
N LEU A 77 4.23 12.08 4.67
CA LEU A 77 3.91 10.89 3.87
C LEU A 77 4.38 11.00 2.41
N ARG A 78 5.13 12.04 2.05
CA ARG A 78 5.67 12.19 0.69
C ARG A 78 6.56 11.01 0.31
N GLY A 79 6.52 10.63 -0.97
CA GLY A 79 7.19 9.44 -1.48
C GLY A 79 6.42 8.14 -1.25
N LYS A 80 5.32 8.16 -0.49
CA LYS A 80 4.42 7.01 -0.28
C LYS A 80 3.08 7.24 -0.98
N VAL A 81 2.46 6.14 -1.43
CA VAL A 81 1.06 6.15 -1.87
C VAL A 81 0.19 6.04 -0.62
N THR A 82 -0.69 7.02 -0.41
CA THR A 82 -1.56 7.12 0.78
C THR A 82 -3.03 7.00 0.36
N ILE A 83 -3.82 6.28 1.15
CA ILE A 83 -5.27 6.14 0.99
C ILE A 83 -5.95 6.75 2.23
N VAL A 84 -6.99 7.56 2.01
CA VAL A 84 -7.84 8.09 3.07
C VAL A 84 -9.19 7.40 2.98
N GLU A 85 -9.60 6.73 4.05
CA GLU A 85 -10.84 5.99 4.14
C GLU A 85 -11.76 6.59 5.22
N PHE A 86 -13.00 6.90 4.84
CA PHE A 86 -14.02 7.39 5.77
C PHE A 86 -14.93 6.23 6.18
N TRP A 87 -14.97 5.90 7.47
CA TRP A 87 -15.76 4.79 8.02
C TRP A 87 -16.32 5.10 9.40
N THR A 88 -17.24 4.26 9.90
CA THR A 88 -17.79 4.30 11.26
C THR A 88 -17.98 2.88 11.80
N TYR A 89 -17.96 2.71 13.13
CA TYR A 89 -17.87 1.39 13.78
C TYR A 89 -19.17 0.58 13.84
N GLY A 90 -20.33 1.20 13.62
CA GLY A 90 -21.64 0.53 13.66
C GLY A 90 -22.19 0.36 15.07
#